data_AF-A0A0L0VNG3-F1
#
_entry.id   AF-A0A0L0VNG3-F1
#
_cell.length_a   1.000
_cell.length_b   1.000
_cell.length_c   1.000
_cell.angle_alpha   90.00
_cell.angle_beta   90.00
_cell.angle_gamma   90.00
#
_symmetry.space_group_name_H-M   'P 1'
#
loop_
_entity.id
_entity.type
_entity.pdbx_description
1 polymer ?
#
loop_
_entity_poly.entity_id
_entity_poly.type
_entity_poly.pdbx_seq_one_letter_code
_entity_poly.pdbx_strand_id
1 'polypeptide(L)'
;MKGELIAWSIIEGQVLHEHDGWRTCPIGPIKEPCTHAVQWHGQCAICGSDLTIGDCMGISENSRASIPMPHGPSTLTISVNEAERLENERGNRLLKAEKFSLIVDLDQTIVHAIVDPTVGEWMVDPSNPNWKALQKSPSFN
;
A
#
# COMPACT_ATOMS: atom_id res chain seq x y z
N MET A 1 22.61 13.49 2.02
CA MET A 1 22.02 13.35 0.66
C MET A 1 22.95 13.90 -0.42
N LYS A 2 23.07 13.24 -1.58
CA LYS A 2 23.70 13.80 -2.80
C LYS A 2 22.59 14.10 -3.81
N GLY A 3 22.03 15.30 -3.80
CA GLY A 3 21.05 15.76 -4.78
C GLY A 3 21.72 16.60 -5.86
N GLU A 4 21.21 16.55 -7.09
CA GLU A 4 21.67 17.40 -8.18
C GLU A 4 20.71 18.58 -8.35
N LEU A 5 21.25 19.80 -8.42
CA LEU A 5 20.43 20.98 -8.69
C LEU A 5 20.01 20.96 -10.17
N ILE A 6 18.70 20.98 -10.43
CA ILE A 6 18.19 20.93 -11.81
C ILE A 6 18.27 22.32 -12.46
N ALA A 7 17.84 23.35 -11.73
CA ALA A 7 17.81 24.73 -12.22
C ALA A 7 17.76 25.72 -11.05
N TRP A 8 18.28 26.92 -11.28
CA TRP A 8 18.05 28.06 -10.41
C TRP A 8 16.74 28.75 -10.82
N SER A 9 15.89 29.02 -9.83
CA SER A 9 14.68 29.85 -9.97
C SER A 9 14.98 31.33 -9.70
N ILE A 10 16.26 31.70 -9.64
CA ILE A 10 16.75 33.04 -9.30
C ILE A 10 17.76 33.52 -10.33
N ILE A 11 17.95 34.83 -10.39
CA ILE A 11 18.82 35.50 -11.35
C ILE A 11 20.03 36.09 -10.61
N GLU A 12 21.21 36.10 -11.24
CA GLU A 12 22.39 36.77 -10.68
C GLU A 12 22.10 38.27 -10.45
N GLY A 13 22.35 38.75 -9.22
CA GLY A 13 22.06 40.12 -8.81
C GLY A 13 20.67 40.35 -8.22
N GLN A 14 19.81 39.34 -8.16
CA GLN A 14 18.51 39.43 -7.50
C GLN A 14 18.67 39.56 -5.98
N VAL A 15 18.13 40.63 -5.40
CA VAL A 15 18.06 40.81 -3.94
C VAL A 15 16.73 40.25 -3.46
N LEU A 16 16.78 39.24 -2.59
CA LEU A 16 15.59 38.68 -1.97
C LEU A 16 15.27 39.48 -0.70
N HIS A 17 14.13 40.14 -0.66
CA HIS A 17 13.73 40.91 0.53
C HIS A 17 12.93 40.06 1.52
N GLU A 18 12.87 40.52 2.78
CA GLU A 18 12.10 39.86 3.85
C GLU A 18 10.59 39.79 3.54
N HIS A 19 10.04 40.82 2.90
CA HIS A 19 8.63 40.86 2.51
C HIS A 19 8.28 39.88 1.38
N ASP A 20 9.26 39.49 0.56
CA ASP A 20 9.07 38.51 -0.52
C ASP A 20 9.13 37.06 -0.01
N GLY A 21 9.26 36.87 1.31
CA GLY A 21 9.30 35.55 1.92
C GLY A 21 10.55 34.75 1.52
N TRP A 22 11.73 35.39 1.44
CA TRP A 22 12.98 34.74 1.00
C TRP A 22 13.34 33.45 1.77
N ARG A 23 12.88 33.31 3.03
CA ARG A 23 13.08 32.09 3.83
C ARG A 23 12.21 30.92 3.38
N THR A 24 11.11 31.19 2.68
CA THR A 24 10.14 30.22 2.18
C THR A 24 10.11 30.13 0.66
N CYS A 25 10.78 31.03 -0.05
CA CYS A 25 10.86 31.03 -1.49
C CYS A 25 11.81 29.92 -1.97
N PRO A 26 11.33 28.89 -2.69
CA PRO A 26 12.18 27.83 -3.20
C PRO A 26 13.05 28.34 -4.35
N ILE A 27 14.36 28.42 -4.13
CA ILE A 27 15.34 28.96 -5.07
C ILE A 27 15.70 28.02 -6.22
N GLY A 28 15.23 26.77 -6.17
CA GLY A 28 15.46 25.80 -7.23
C GLY A 28 15.05 24.38 -6.82
N PRO A 29 14.57 23.55 -7.77
CA PRO A 29 14.29 22.16 -7.50
C PRO A 29 15.58 21.34 -7.46
N ILE A 30 15.69 20.48 -6.43
CA ILE A 30 16.77 19.52 -6.27
C ILE A 30 16.24 18.15 -6.71
N LYS A 31 16.97 17.49 -7.60
CA LYS A 31 16.72 16.09 -7.95
C LYS A 31 17.41 15.20 -6.91
N GLU A 32 16.61 14.60 -6.04
CA GLU A 32 17.09 13.55 -5.17
C GLU A 32 17.25 12.23 -5.97
N PRO A 33 18.29 11.43 -5.69
CA PRO A 33 18.49 10.14 -6.37
C PRO A 33 17.44 9.10 -5.95
N CYS A 34 16.82 9.28 -4.78
CA CYS A 34 15.72 8.47 -4.29
C CYS A 34 14.80 9.33 -3.42
N THR A 35 13.50 9.20 -3.60
CA THR A 35 12.47 9.89 -2.81
C THR A 35 12.08 9.14 -1.54
N HIS A 36 12.63 7.94 -1.32
CA HIS A 36 12.32 7.04 -0.21
C HIS A 36 10.82 6.70 -0.08
N ALA A 37 10.14 6.62 -1.23
CA ALA A 37 8.70 6.42 -1.31
C ALA A 37 8.22 5.03 -0.85
N VAL A 38 9.11 4.04 -0.76
CA VAL A 38 8.81 2.68 -0.29
C VAL A 38 9.80 2.34 0.82
N GLN A 39 9.27 2.03 2.01
CA GLN A 39 10.06 1.76 3.21
C GLN A 39 9.69 0.40 3.81
N TRP A 40 10.70 -0.36 4.22
CA TRP A 40 10.56 -1.67 4.83
C TRP A 40 11.44 -1.69 6.07
N HIS A 41 10.85 -1.89 7.25
CA HIS A 41 11.59 -1.91 8.53
C HIS A 41 12.56 -0.72 8.72
N GLY A 42 12.13 0.49 8.37
CA GLY A 42 12.96 1.70 8.51
C GLY A 42 14.07 1.84 7.48
N GLN A 43 14.12 1.00 6.44
CA GLN A 43 15.03 1.11 5.30
C GLN A 43 14.27 1.42 4.02
N CYS A 44 14.89 2.10 3.07
CA CYS A 44 14.30 2.27 1.75
C CYS A 44 14.45 1.00 0.90
N ALA A 45 13.33 0.49 0.38
CA ALA A 45 13.35 -0.68 -0.50
C ALA A 45 13.92 -0.42 -1.91
N ILE A 46 14.12 0.85 -2.28
CA ILE A 46 14.61 1.26 -3.61
C ILE A 46 16.12 1.47 -3.60
N CYS A 47 16.63 2.24 -2.63
CA CYS A 47 18.06 2.59 -2.55
C CYS A 47 18.83 1.83 -1.46
N GLY A 48 18.15 1.10 -0.57
CA GLY A 48 18.76 0.33 0.52
C GLY A 48 19.26 1.17 1.70
N SER A 49 19.04 2.49 1.70
CA SER A 49 19.45 3.38 2.79
C SER A 49 18.62 3.13 4.05
N ASP A 50 19.28 3.12 5.20
CA ASP A 50 18.62 3.17 6.51
C ASP A 50 18.08 4.58 6.78
N LEU A 51 16.77 4.68 7.02
CA LEU A 51 16.01 5.91 7.24
C LEU A 51 15.70 6.15 8.73
N THR A 52 16.10 5.22 9.60
CA THR A 52 15.98 5.38 11.07
C THR A 52 17.05 6.32 11.62
N ILE A 53 18.17 6.45 10.91
CA ILE A 53 19.25 7.38 11.21
C ILE A 53 18.81 8.74 10.66
N GLY A 54 18.31 9.61 11.55
CA GLY A 54 17.92 10.96 11.16
C GLY A 54 19.07 11.68 10.45
N ASP A 55 18.78 12.30 9.30
CA ASP A 55 19.76 13.13 8.60
C ASP A 55 20.28 14.24 9.53
N CYS A 56 21.47 14.77 9.26
CA CYS A 56 22.12 15.83 10.05
C CYS A 56 21.28 17.12 10.25
N MET A 57 20.10 17.22 9.61
CA MET A 57 19.12 18.30 9.73
C MET A 57 17.99 18.01 10.74
N GLY A 58 17.98 16.83 11.40
CA GLY A 58 17.00 16.48 12.43
C GLY A 58 15.59 16.16 11.91
N ILE A 59 15.40 16.08 10.59
CA ILE A 59 14.14 15.70 9.97
C ILE A 59 14.16 14.17 9.81
N SER A 60 13.20 13.49 10.42
CA SER A 60 13.05 12.04 10.32
C SER A 60 12.48 11.68 8.94
N GLU A 61 13.33 11.14 8.07
CA GLU A 61 12.99 10.64 6.72
C GLU A 61 11.98 9.46 6.79
N ASN A 62 11.81 8.86 7.97
CA ASN A 62 10.80 7.85 8.26
C ASN A 62 9.36 8.39 8.16
N SER A 63 9.16 9.71 8.17
CA SER A 63 7.82 10.32 7.98
C SER A 63 7.36 10.36 6.52
N ARG A 64 8.24 10.12 5.54
CA ARG A 64 7.91 10.22 4.10
C ARG A 64 7.03 9.07 3.59
N ALA A 65 7.04 7.92 4.27
CA ALA A 65 6.20 6.76 3.94
C ALA A 65 5.46 6.26 5.19
N SER A 66 4.19 6.66 5.33
CA SER A 66 3.37 6.34 6.52
C SER A 66 2.19 5.43 6.24
N ILE A 67 1.91 5.12 4.96
CA ILE A 67 0.73 4.31 4.59
C ILE A 67 1.15 2.85 4.50
N PRO A 68 0.53 1.93 5.26
CA PRO A 68 0.80 0.50 5.11
C PRO A 68 0.32 -0.02 3.75
N MET A 69 1.10 -0.89 3.14
CA MET A 69 0.75 -1.49 1.84
C MET A 69 -0.40 -2.49 1.96
N PRO A 70 -1.49 -2.37 1.17
CA PRO A 70 -2.69 -3.21 1.32
C PRO A 70 -2.47 -4.71 1.13
N HIS A 71 -1.51 -5.09 0.28
CA HIS A 71 -1.19 -6.49 -0.04
C HIS A 71 0.24 -6.85 0.36
N GLY A 72 0.89 -6.02 1.18
CA GLY A 72 2.25 -6.22 1.65
C GLY A 72 2.31 -6.81 3.06
N PRO A 73 3.50 -7.22 3.52
CA PRO A 73 3.73 -7.46 4.94
C PRO A 73 3.45 -6.18 5.74
N SER A 74 3.00 -6.32 6.98
CA SER A 74 2.55 -5.21 7.85
C SER A 74 3.61 -4.13 8.11
N THR A 75 4.88 -4.42 7.83
CA THR A 75 6.02 -3.53 8.04
C THR A 75 6.48 -2.80 6.78
N LEU A 76 5.80 -3.03 5.65
CA LEU A 76 6.01 -2.31 4.40
C LEU A 76 5.10 -1.08 4.34
N THR A 77 5.70 0.10 4.35
CA THR A 77 5.00 1.38 4.19
C THR A 77 5.38 2.07 2.88
N ILE A 78 4.45 2.86 2.37
CA ILE A 78 4.60 3.65 1.16
C ILE A 78 4.20 5.11 1.39
N SER A 79 4.69 5.99 0.53
CA SER A 79 4.30 7.40 0.51
C SER A 79 2.90 7.58 -0.07
N VAL A 80 2.31 8.74 0.20
CA VAL A 80 0.97 9.11 -0.32
C VAL A 80 0.93 9.08 -1.85
N ASN A 81 1.95 9.65 -2.50
CA ASN A 81 2.02 9.69 -3.97
C ASN A 81 2.14 8.29 -4.57
N GLU A 82 2.94 7.42 -3.94
CA GLU A 82 3.07 6.04 -4.39
C GLU A 82 1.78 5.23 -4.18
N ALA A 83 1.04 5.51 -3.11
CA ALA A 83 -0.27 4.90 -2.87
C ALA A 83 -1.29 5.30 -3.94
N GLU A 84 -1.33 6.59 -4.29
CA GLU A 84 -2.21 7.11 -5.34
C GLU A 84 -1.85 6.53 -6.71
N ARG A 85 -0.55 6.45 -7.03
CA ARG A 85 -0.06 5.83 -8.26
C ARG A 85 -0.50 4.36 -8.36
N LEU A 86 -0.36 3.61 -7.28
CA LEU A 86 -0.73 2.19 -7.24
C LEU A 86 -2.24 1.98 -7.37
N GLU A 87 -3.05 2.81 -6.71
CA GLU A 87 -4.52 2.73 -6.82
C GLU A 87 -4.99 3.09 -8.23
N ASN A 88 -4.41 4.12 -8.84
CA ASN A 88 -4.70 4.48 -10.23
C ASN A 88 -4.30 3.36 -11.20
N GLU A 89 -3.12 2.75 -11.01
CA GLU A 89 -2.68 1.59 -11.80
C GLU A 89 -3.64 0.40 -11.65
N ARG A 90 -4.13 0.14 -10.43
CA ARG A 90 -5.12 -0.91 -10.14
C ARG A 90 -6.45 -0.65 -10.86
N GLY A 91 -6.97 0.58 -10.78
CA GLY A 91 -8.19 0.99 -11.48
C GLY A 91 -8.05 0.87 -13.00
N ASN A 92 -6.94 1.38 -13.55
CA ASN A 92 -6.63 1.28 -14.98
C ASN A 92 -6.51 -0.16 -15.45
N ARG A 93 -5.95 -1.06 -14.63
CA ARG A 93 -5.88 -2.50 -14.95
C ARG A 93 -7.27 -3.13 -15.06
N LEU A 94 -8.19 -2.79 -14.16
CA LEU A 94 -9.57 -3.28 -14.20
C LEU A 94 -10.32 -2.75 -15.43
N LEU A 95 -10.15 -1.46 -15.75
CA LEU A 95 -10.73 -0.83 -16.94
C LEU A 95 -10.19 -1.45 -18.24
N LYS A 96 -8.87 -1.65 -18.35
CA LYS A 96 -8.24 -2.31 -19.52
C LYS A 96 -8.71 -3.75 -19.71
N ALA A 97 -9.03 -4.43 -18.61
CA ALA A 97 -9.54 -5.80 -18.65
C ALA A 97 -11.06 -5.86 -18.85
N GLU A 98 -11.75 -4.72 -18.95
CA GLU A 98 -13.22 -4.61 -19.01
C GLU A 98 -13.93 -5.40 -17.88
N LYS A 99 -13.31 -5.42 -16.68
CA LYS A 99 -13.80 -6.17 -15.51
C LYS A 99 -14.26 -5.23 -14.41
N PHE A 100 -15.37 -5.58 -13.76
CA PHE A 100 -15.86 -4.89 -12.56
C PHE A 100 -15.41 -5.62 -11.29
N SER A 101 -15.19 -4.85 -10.22
CA SER A 101 -14.92 -5.42 -8.89
C SER A 101 -16.23 -5.90 -8.28
N LEU A 102 -16.39 -7.21 -8.16
CA LEU A 102 -17.52 -7.82 -7.46
C LEU A 102 -17.10 -8.12 -6.03
N ILE A 103 -17.70 -7.41 -5.08
CA ILE A 103 -17.59 -7.73 -3.65
C ILE A 103 -18.68 -8.75 -3.36
N VAL A 104 -18.29 -9.96 -2.96
CA VAL A 104 -19.25 -10.99 -2.57
C VAL A 104 -19.07 -11.33 -1.11
N ASP A 105 -20.19 -11.40 -0.39
CA ASP A 105 -20.21 -11.86 0.99
C ASP A 105 -20.04 -13.39 1.04
N LEU A 106 -19.34 -13.87 2.07
CA LEU A 106 -19.03 -15.29 2.23
C LEU A 106 -20.17 -16.00 2.93
N ASP A 107 -20.58 -15.51 4.10
CA ASP A 107 -21.59 -16.13 4.93
C ASP A 107 -22.99 -15.84 4.39
N GLN A 108 -23.79 -16.89 4.21
CA GLN A 108 -25.18 -16.81 3.76
C GLN A 108 -25.39 -16.18 2.37
N THR A 109 -24.32 -15.92 1.60
CA THR A 109 -24.39 -15.51 0.19
C THR A 109 -23.76 -16.56 -0.74
N ILE A 110 -22.56 -17.07 -0.45
CA ILE A 110 -21.95 -18.17 -1.22
C ILE A 110 -21.84 -19.45 -0.40
N VAL A 111 -21.50 -19.35 0.88
CA VAL A 111 -21.25 -20.49 1.75
C VAL A 111 -22.18 -20.45 2.95
N HIS A 112 -22.66 -21.62 3.35
CA HIS A 112 -23.36 -21.80 4.62
C HIS A 112 -22.53 -22.78 5.46
N ALA A 113 -21.83 -22.26 6.45
CA ALA A 113 -21.04 -23.05 7.39
C ALA A 113 -21.90 -23.43 8.60
N ILE A 114 -21.85 -24.70 8.99
CA ILE A 114 -22.52 -25.23 10.18
C ILE A 114 -21.48 -25.99 11.01
N VAL A 115 -21.48 -25.77 12.33
CA VAL A 115 -20.57 -26.45 13.29
C VAL A 115 -21.30 -27.56 14.07
N ASP A 116 -22.50 -27.95 13.61
CA ASP A 116 -23.31 -28.99 14.21
C ASP A 116 -22.71 -30.39 13.90
N PRO A 117 -22.28 -31.15 14.92
CA PRO A 117 -21.70 -32.48 14.74
C PRO A 117 -22.66 -33.49 14.08
N THR A 118 -23.97 -33.28 14.17
CA THR A 118 -24.96 -34.15 13.51
C THR A 118 -24.88 -34.10 11.99
N VAL A 119 -24.39 -33.00 11.42
CA VAL A 119 -24.11 -32.90 9.98
C VAL A 119 -23.00 -33.86 9.57
N GLY A 120 -21.97 -34.02 10.42
CA GLY A 120 -20.92 -35.01 10.22
C GLY A 120 -21.43 -36.45 10.24
N GLU A 121 -22.41 -36.75 11.11
CA GLU A 121 -23.06 -38.07 11.17
C GLU A 121 -23.88 -38.35 9.91
N TRP A 122 -24.62 -37.35 9.42
CA TRP A 122 -25.40 -37.47 8.18
C TRP A 122 -24.53 -37.51 6.92
N MET A 123 -23.28 -37.05 7.03
CA MET A 123 -22.24 -37.17 6.00
C MET A 123 -21.53 -38.52 5.97
N VAL A 124 -21.80 -39.43 6.93
CA VAL A 124 -21.26 -40.81 6.92
C VAL A 124 -22.31 -41.92 6.78
N ASP A 125 -23.61 -41.60 6.82
CA ASP A 125 -24.73 -42.56 6.69
C ASP A 125 -25.49 -42.45 5.34
N PRO A 126 -25.29 -43.39 4.38
CA PRO A 126 -26.02 -43.43 3.11
C PRO A 126 -27.53 -43.67 3.21
N SER A 127 -28.02 -44.16 4.36
CA SER A 127 -29.45 -44.36 4.61
C SER A 127 -30.14 -43.09 5.08
N ASN A 128 -29.38 -42.04 5.42
CA ASN A 128 -29.94 -40.78 5.90
C ASN A 128 -30.58 -39.99 4.75
N PRO A 129 -31.79 -39.42 4.92
CA PRO A 129 -32.44 -38.63 3.87
C PRO A 129 -31.63 -37.42 3.40
N ASN A 130 -30.78 -36.85 4.27
CA ASN A 130 -29.94 -35.69 3.97
C ASN A 130 -28.59 -36.06 3.33
N TRP A 131 -28.23 -37.35 3.30
CA TRP A 131 -26.95 -37.86 2.76
C TRP A 131 -26.62 -37.33 1.37
N LYS A 132 -27.60 -37.40 0.45
CA LYS A 132 -27.41 -36.96 -0.95
C LYS A 132 -27.12 -35.47 -1.08
N ALA A 133 -27.67 -34.65 -0.18
CA ALA A 133 -27.45 -33.20 -0.18
C ALA A 133 -26.04 -32.85 0.34
N LEU A 134 -25.49 -33.67 1.24
CA LEU A 134 -24.21 -33.41 1.90
C LEU A 134 -22.99 -34.01 1.18
N GLN A 135 -23.18 -34.84 0.16
CA GLN A 135 -22.07 -35.46 -0.61
C GLN A 135 -21.09 -34.47 -1.23
N LYS A 136 -21.54 -33.25 -1.53
CA LYS A 136 -20.70 -32.20 -2.15
C LYS A 136 -20.14 -31.21 -1.14
N SER A 137 -20.40 -31.40 0.15
CA SER A 137 -19.95 -30.50 1.21
C SER A 137 -18.50 -30.81 1.58
N PRO A 138 -17.56 -29.87 1.36
CA PRO A 138 -16.19 -30.04 1.82
C PRO A 138 -16.12 -29.84 3.35
N SER A 139 -15.34 -30.68 4.03
CA SER A 139 -14.97 -30.50 5.44
C SER A 139 -13.52 -30.03 5.56
N PHE A 140 -13.27 -29.12 6.50
CA PHE A 140 -11.92 -28.64 6.83
C PHE A 140 -11.67 -28.95 8.30
N ASN A 141 -10.57 -29.65 8.60
CA ASN A 141 -10.11 -29.99 9.95
C ASN A 141 -9.10 -28.97 10.46
#